data_AF-A0A545U9H0-F1
#
_entry.id   AF-A0A545U9H0-F1
#
_cell.length_a   1.000
_cell.length_b   1.000
_cell.length_c   1.000
_cell.angle_alpha   90.00
_cell.angle_beta   90.00
_cell.angle_gamma   90.00
#
_symmetry.space_group_name_H-M   'P 1'
#
loop_
_entity.id
_entity.type
_entity.pdbx_description
1 polymer ?
#
loop_
_entity_poly.entity_id
_entity_poly.type
_entity_poly.pdbx_seq_one_letter_code
_entity_poly.pdbx_strand_id
1 'polypeptide(L)'
;MILHWRQLELFYGPDVNRHRAALSQAGQTSYALLMCNWTPSGSRRMASSSGDHAEQRLLQDSIWHIELDAAFQQWTPQLNDPIVVTIAINRSPCASCADRLSDALHQLHYRYAARFPHMRFILASKGYYQGDFVGTGAGGGISRDRVTTGRGMARLKEAGWTNCVLQFGDRLSARGEELLEFLEPDLRRRHTPVRLSS
;
A
#
# COMPACT_ATOMS: atom_id res chain seq x y z
N MET A 1 -2.16 -0.79 -12.02
CA MET A 1 -3.22 0.14 -11.64
C MET A 1 -2.60 1.33 -10.93
N ILE A 2 -3.02 2.52 -11.31
CA ILE A 2 -2.45 3.79 -10.82
C ILE A 2 -3.47 4.47 -9.91
N LEU A 3 -3.01 4.98 -8.76
CA LEU A 3 -3.77 5.86 -7.87
C LEU A 3 -3.11 7.23 -7.85
N HIS A 4 -3.81 8.26 -8.32
CA HIS A 4 -3.29 9.61 -8.32
C HIS A 4 -3.43 10.23 -6.93
N TRP A 5 -2.39 10.95 -6.49
CA TRP A 5 -2.43 11.71 -5.23
C TRP A 5 -3.67 12.62 -5.13
N ARG A 6 -4.06 13.24 -6.25
CA ARG A 6 -5.25 14.10 -6.32
C ARG A 6 -6.55 13.35 -5.97
N GLN A 7 -6.63 12.04 -6.26
CA GLN A 7 -7.79 11.24 -5.86
C GLN A 7 -7.83 11.04 -4.35
N LEU A 8 -6.67 10.86 -3.69
CA LEU A 8 -6.58 10.80 -2.24
C LEU A 8 -6.99 12.13 -1.60
N GLU A 9 -6.55 13.26 -2.16
CA GLU A 9 -6.95 14.59 -1.72
C GLU A 9 -8.46 14.83 -1.83
N LEU A 10 -9.06 14.49 -2.98
CA LEU A 10 -10.50 14.63 -3.18
C LEU A 10 -11.31 13.74 -2.24
N PHE A 11 -10.81 12.54 -1.94
CA PHE A 11 -11.53 11.54 -1.15
C PHE A 11 -11.36 11.71 0.37
N TYR A 12 -10.11 11.95 0.83
CA TYR A 12 -9.76 12.10 2.24
C TYR A 12 -9.69 13.55 2.72
N GLY A 13 -9.76 14.53 1.81
CA GLY A 13 -9.70 15.95 2.13
C GLY A 13 -8.28 16.53 2.07
N PRO A 14 -8.15 17.87 2.17
CA PRO A 14 -6.90 18.60 1.91
C PRO A 14 -5.78 18.27 2.90
N ASP A 15 -6.11 17.74 4.07
CA ASP A 15 -5.15 17.42 5.13
C ASP A 15 -4.11 16.38 4.72
N VAL A 16 -4.44 15.49 3.77
CA VAL A 16 -3.43 14.55 3.22
C VAL A 16 -2.23 15.30 2.65
N ASN A 17 -2.39 16.53 2.14
CA ASN A 17 -1.30 17.29 1.51
C ASN A 17 -0.14 17.61 2.47
N ARG A 18 -0.36 17.60 3.78
CA ARG A 18 0.72 17.74 4.78
C ARG A 18 1.77 16.61 4.65
N HIS A 19 1.36 15.46 4.13
CA HIS A 19 2.20 14.26 3.96
C HIS A 19 2.79 14.13 2.55
N ARG A 20 2.37 14.99 1.61
CA ARG A 20 2.73 14.89 0.19
C ARG A 20 4.25 14.96 -0.01
N ALA A 21 4.92 15.88 0.66
CA ALA A 21 6.38 16.05 0.51
C ALA A 21 7.12 14.75 0.89
N ALA A 22 6.85 14.20 2.08
CA ALA A 22 7.49 12.99 2.58
C ALA A 22 7.17 11.75 1.71
N LEU A 23 5.93 11.61 1.25
CA LEU A 23 5.54 10.49 0.37
C LEU A 23 6.11 10.62 -1.05
N SER A 24 6.23 11.86 -1.55
CA SER A 24 6.73 12.12 -2.91
C SER A 24 8.25 12.06 -3.01
N GLN A 25 8.99 12.19 -1.91
CA GLN A 25 10.44 12.14 -1.91
C GLN A 25 10.93 10.70 -1.83
N ALA A 26 11.79 10.30 -2.78
CA ALA A 26 12.52 9.03 -2.75
C ALA A 26 13.76 9.16 -1.84
N GLY A 27 13.53 9.45 -0.56
CA GLY A 27 14.58 9.46 0.46
C GLY A 27 14.99 8.04 0.85
N GLN A 28 16.06 7.92 1.65
CA GLN A 28 16.55 6.65 2.25
C GLN A 28 15.55 6.04 3.25
N THR A 29 14.67 6.86 3.81
CA THR A 29 13.68 6.45 4.81
C THR A 29 12.32 6.12 4.19
N SER A 30 11.76 4.96 4.57
CA SER A 30 10.35 4.66 4.27
C SER A 30 9.45 5.63 5.02
N TYR A 31 8.42 6.13 4.36
CA TYR A 31 7.39 6.98 4.94
C TYR A 31 6.02 6.45 4.50
N ALA A 32 5.14 6.21 5.46
CA ALA A 32 3.82 5.66 5.20
C ALA A 32 2.72 6.50 5.89
N LEU A 33 1.54 6.49 5.29
CA LEU A 33 0.34 7.18 5.72
C LEU A 33 -0.83 6.21 5.67
N LEU A 34 -1.42 5.91 6.82
CA LEU A 34 -2.68 5.18 6.96
C LEU A 34 -3.84 6.19 6.93
N MET A 35 -4.84 5.95 6.10
CA MET A 35 -6.05 6.76 5.97
C MET A 35 -7.29 5.87 6.09
N CYS A 36 -8.28 6.32 6.85
CA CYS A 36 -9.62 5.72 6.87
C CYS A 36 -10.67 6.79 6.57
N ASN A 37 -11.59 6.50 5.64
CA ASN A 37 -12.62 7.46 5.22
C ASN A 37 -13.75 7.58 6.23
N TRP A 38 -13.85 6.61 7.13
CA TRP A 38 -14.95 6.54 8.06
C TRP A 38 -14.49 5.99 9.41
N THR A 39 -14.90 6.68 10.47
CA THR A 39 -14.78 6.22 11.85
C THR A 39 -16.11 6.48 12.56
N PRO A 40 -16.36 5.84 13.71
CA PRO A 40 -17.55 6.10 14.53
C PRO A 40 -17.82 7.58 14.83
N SER A 41 -16.76 8.39 14.93
CA SER A 41 -16.85 9.83 15.15
C SER A 41 -17.28 10.64 13.93
N GLY A 42 -17.62 9.99 12.81
CA GLY A 42 -17.92 10.62 11.52
C GLY A 42 -16.70 11.31 10.87
N SER A 43 -15.52 11.15 11.45
CA SER A 43 -14.30 11.84 11.04
C SER A 43 -13.39 10.93 10.22
N ARG A 44 -12.76 11.49 9.20
CA ARG A 44 -11.62 10.86 8.53
C ARG A 44 -10.42 10.87 9.47
N ARG A 45 -9.63 9.82 9.42
CA ARG A 45 -8.50 9.63 10.34
C ARG A 45 -7.23 9.27 9.59
N MET A 46 -6.11 9.78 10.08
CA MET A 46 -4.81 9.66 9.46
C MET A 46 -3.72 9.43 10.50
N ALA A 47 -2.83 8.48 10.23
CA ALA A 47 -1.63 8.24 11.01
C ALA A 47 -0.45 8.08 10.05
N SER A 48 0.72 8.57 10.44
CA SER A 48 1.94 8.45 9.64
C SER A 48 3.07 7.85 10.43
N SER A 49 3.94 7.10 9.75
CA SER A 49 5.15 6.53 10.32
C SER A 49 6.34 6.70 9.37
N SER A 50 7.56 6.68 9.90
CA SER A 50 8.78 6.91 9.12
C SER A 50 10.02 6.18 9.64
N GLY A 51 10.86 5.68 8.74
CA GLY A 51 12.09 4.91 9.04
C GLY A 51 11.91 3.43 8.69
N ASP A 52 12.69 2.55 9.31
CA ASP A 52 12.63 1.11 9.02
C ASP A 52 11.22 0.54 9.30
N HIS A 53 10.70 -0.24 8.35
CA HIS A 53 9.40 -0.91 8.44
C HIS A 53 8.26 0.02 8.88
N ALA A 54 8.11 1.16 8.20
CA ALA A 54 7.04 2.12 8.44
C ALA A 54 5.63 1.45 8.46
N GLU A 55 5.42 0.45 7.60
CA GLU A 55 4.22 -0.37 7.52
C GLU A 55 3.89 -1.03 8.86
N GLN A 56 4.88 -1.66 9.50
CA GLN A 56 4.68 -2.35 10.77
C GLN A 56 4.26 -1.37 11.87
N ARG A 57 4.82 -0.17 11.88
CA ARG A 57 4.46 0.85 12.85
C ARG A 57 3.05 1.40 12.63
N LEU A 58 2.59 1.52 11.38
CA LEU A 58 1.19 1.87 11.11
C LEU A 58 0.23 0.79 11.61
N LEU A 59 0.60 -0.49 11.49
CA LEU A 59 -0.23 -1.56 12.01
C LEU A 59 -0.39 -1.49 13.53
N GLN A 60 0.59 -0.94 14.25
CA GLN A 60 0.53 -0.73 15.70
C GLN A 60 -0.26 0.53 16.10
N ASP A 61 -0.64 1.37 15.14
CA ASP A 61 -1.34 2.62 15.43
C ASP A 61 -2.76 2.37 15.93
N SER A 62 -3.24 3.28 16.79
CA SER A 62 -4.61 3.31 17.30
C SER A 62 -5.66 3.30 16.18
N ILE A 63 -5.38 3.89 15.02
CA ILE A 63 -6.29 3.83 13.88
C ILE A 63 -6.52 2.37 13.48
N TRP A 64 -5.46 1.57 13.35
CA TRP A 64 -5.58 0.18 12.89
C TRP A 64 -6.23 -0.74 13.93
N HIS A 65 -5.87 -0.60 15.21
CA HIS A 65 -6.32 -1.54 16.24
C HIS A 65 -7.59 -1.14 16.99
N ILE A 66 -7.92 0.16 17.03
CA ILE A 66 -9.05 0.68 17.81
C ILE A 66 -10.11 1.28 16.88
N GLU A 67 -9.72 2.27 16.07
CA GLU A 67 -10.71 3.03 15.30
C GLU A 67 -11.30 2.22 14.15
N LEU A 68 -10.46 1.44 13.46
CA LEU A 68 -10.91 0.46 12.49
C LEU A 68 -11.87 -0.50 13.18
N ASP A 69 -11.48 -1.19 14.25
CA ASP A 69 -12.35 -2.16 14.94
C ASP A 69 -13.72 -1.57 15.31
N ALA A 70 -13.74 -0.36 15.87
CA ALA A 70 -14.97 0.35 16.19
C ALA A 70 -15.78 0.74 14.94
N ALA A 71 -15.11 1.10 13.85
CA ALA A 71 -15.75 1.28 12.55
C ALA A 71 -16.40 -0.03 12.07
N PHE A 72 -15.64 -1.12 11.97
CA PHE A 72 -16.17 -2.41 11.51
C PHE A 72 -17.39 -2.87 12.33
N GLN A 73 -17.44 -2.60 13.64
CA GLN A 73 -18.58 -2.95 14.49
C GLN A 73 -19.83 -2.11 14.22
N GLN A 74 -19.67 -0.81 13.96
CA GLN A 74 -20.78 0.13 13.83
C GLN A 74 -21.28 0.29 12.39
N TRP A 75 -20.52 -0.18 11.39
CA TRP A 75 -20.94 -0.13 10.01
C TRP A 75 -22.20 -0.98 9.78
N THR A 76 -23.17 -0.39 9.08
CA THR A 76 -24.41 -1.06 8.68
C THR A 76 -24.63 -0.92 7.18
N PRO A 77 -25.29 -1.90 6.52
CA PRO A 77 -25.57 -1.87 5.09
C PRO A 77 -26.32 -0.63 4.61
N GLN A 78 -27.10 0.00 5.49
CA GLN A 78 -27.90 1.19 5.17
C GLN A 78 -27.04 2.45 4.95
N LEU A 79 -25.78 2.45 5.38
CA LEU A 79 -24.88 3.59 5.20
C LEU A 79 -24.45 3.80 3.74
N ASN A 80 -24.71 2.85 2.83
CA ASN A 80 -24.40 2.83 1.38
C ASN A 80 -22.94 3.10 0.97
N ASP A 81 -22.11 3.63 1.85
CA ASP A 81 -20.71 3.93 1.61
C ASP A 81 -19.81 2.81 2.15
N PRO A 82 -18.87 2.30 1.32
CA PRO A 82 -17.88 1.34 1.77
C PRO A 82 -16.86 1.99 2.71
N ILE A 83 -16.36 1.19 3.66
CA ILE A 83 -15.17 1.58 4.42
C ILE A 83 -13.95 1.39 3.53
N VAL A 84 -13.22 2.48 3.28
CA VAL A 84 -12.02 2.50 2.45
C VAL A 84 -10.82 2.87 3.32
N VAL A 85 -9.96 1.89 3.52
CA VAL A 85 -8.69 2.01 4.22
C VAL A 85 -7.58 2.06 3.19
N THR A 86 -6.79 3.13 3.19
CA THR A 86 -5.65 3.28 2.29
C THR A 86 -4.36 3.41 3.08
N ILE A 87 -3.36 2.62 2.73
CA ILE A 87 -1.96 2.85 3.10
C ILE A 87 -1.25 3.44 1.88
N ALA A 88 -0.87 4.71 1.96
CA ALA A 88 0.03 5.34 0.99
C ALA A 88 1.47 5.25 1.52
N ILE A 89 2.41 4.80 0.70
CA ILE A 89 3.81 4.63 1.11
C ILE A 89 4.76 5.02 -0.02
N ASN A 90 5.91 5.62 0.32
CA ASN A 90 6.90 6.07 -0.67
C ASN A 90 7.73 4.93 -1.29
N ARG A 91 7.59 3.70 -0.78
CA ARG A 91 8.29 2.49 -1.22
C ARG A 91 7.37 1.29 -1.04
N SER A 92 7.33 0.35 -1.98
CA SER A 92 6.54 -0.87 -1.81
C SER A 92 7.08 -1.74 -0.67
N PRO A 93 6.22 -2.54 -0.01
CA PRO A 93 6.66 -3.35 1.11
C PRO A 93 7.76 -4.33 0.74
N CYS A 94 8.71 -4.53 1.66
CA CYS A 94 9.59 -5.69 1.59
C CYS A 94 8.82 -6.99 1.90
N ALA A 95 9.42 -8.14 1.64
CA ALA A 95 8.76 -9.44 1.86
C ALA A 95 8.20 -9.60 3.29
N SER A 96 8.95 -9.20 4.31
CA SER A 96 8.51 -9.29 5.71
C SER A 96 7.35 -8.33 6.03
N CYS A 97 7.36 -7.10 5.50
CA CYS A 97 6.24 -6.17 5.64
C CYS A 97 4.99 -6.65 4.88
N ALA A 98 5.16 -7.26 3.70
CA ALA A 98 4.07 -7.82 2.92
C ALA A 98 3.36 -8.96 3.68
N ASP A 99 4.11 -9.82 4.35
CA ASP A 99 3.55 -10.89 5.20
C ASP A 99 2.76 -10.30 6.37
N ARG A 100 3.32 -9.32 7.09
CA ARG A 100 2.63 -8.65 8.22
C ARG A 100 1.33 -7.95 7.79
N LEU A 101 1.35 -7.25 6.66
CA LEU A 101 0.16 -6.58 6.10
C LEU A 101 -0.91 -7.60 5.66
N SER A 102 -0.49 -8.75 5.13
CA SER A 102 -1.39 -9.83 4.75
C SER A 102 -2.05 -10.46 5.98
N ASP A 103 -1.25 -10.76 7.02
CA ASP A 103 -1.75 -11.31 8.29
C ASP A 103 -2.72 -10.36 8.99
N ALA A 104 -2.41 -9.05 9.01
CA ALA A 104 -3.28 -8.05 9.61
C ALA A 104 -4.65 -8.00 8.92
N LEU A 105 -4.67 -8.12 7.59
CA LEU A 105 -5.92 -8.12 6.84
C LEU A 105 -6.70 -9.44 6.99
N HIS A 106 -6.01 -10.58 7.04
CA HIS A 106 -6.63 -11.87 7.35
C HIS A 106 -7.29 -11.88 8.72
N GLN A 107 -6.67 -11.26 9.74
CA GLN A 107 -7.28 -11.14 11.07
C GLN A 107 -8.57 -10.32 11.05
N LEU A 108 -8.59 -9.21 10.29
CA LEU A 108 -9.80 -8.41 10.11
C LEU A 108 -10.89 -9.20 9.36
N HIS A 109 -10.52 -9.91 8.29
CA HIS A 109 -11.45 -10.75 7.53
C HIS A 109 -12.07 -11.84 8.41
N TYR A 110 -11.26 -12.53 9.22
CA TYR A 110 -11.75 -13.56 10.14
C TYR A 110 -12.73 -12.99 11.17
N ARG A 111 -12.43 -11.81 11.75
CA ARG A 111 -13.28 -11.17 12.76
C ARG A 111 -14.57 -10.58 12.18
N TYR A 112 -14.52 -10.08 10.94
CA TYR A 112 -15.60 -9.31 10.31
C TYR A 112 -16.07 -9.88 8.97
N ALA A 113 -16.04 -11.20 8.79
CA ALA A 113 -16.29 -11.87 7.51
C ALA A 113 -17.57 -11.40 6.79
N ALA A 114 -18.68 -11.27 7.53
CA ALA A 114 -19.97 -10.85 6.95
C ALA A 114 -19.98 -9.39 6.44
N ARG A 115 -19.10 -8.52 6.97
CA ARG A 115 -19.04 -7.10 6.60
C ARG A 115 -17.93 -6.82 5.58
N PHE A 116 -16.94 -7.70 5.48
CA PHE A 116 -15.76 -7.56 4.62
C PHE A 116 -16.03 -7.19 3.16
N PRO A 117 -17.10 -7.71 2.49
CA PRO A 117 -17.42 -7.29 1.11
C PRO A 117 -17.64 -5.78 0.93
N HIS A 118 -18.00 -5.08 2.00
CA HIS A 118 -18.23 -3.63 2.04
C HIS A 118 -16.98 -2.84 2.44
N MET A 119 -15.85 -3.51 2.57
CA MET A 119 -14.58 -2.88 2.87
C MET A 119 -13.64 -2.95 1.67
N ARG A 120 -12.80 -1.92 1.55
CA ARG A 120 -11.78 -1.80 0.51
C ARG A 120 -10.47 -1.42 1.17
N PHE A 121 -9.46 -2.24 0.93
CA PHE A 121 -8.11 -2.04 1.45
C PHE A 121 -7.18 -1.75 0.28
N ILE A 122 -6.56 -0.58 0.28
CA ILE A 122 -5.72 -0.09 -0.80
C ILE A 122 -4.30 0.08 -0.27
N LEU A 123 -3.33 -0.53 -0.94
CA LEU A 123 -1.91 -0.30 -0.70
C LEU A 123 -1.34 0.45 -1.90
N ALA A 124 -1.11 1.75 -1.74
CA ALA A 124 -0.61 2.63 -2.79
C ALA A 124 0.87 2.96 -2.56
N SER A 125 1.74 2.37 -3.37
CA SER A 125 3.19 2.52 -3.23
C SER A 125 3.76 3.38 -4.35
N LYS A 126 4.60 4.37 -4.02
CA LYS A 126 5.22 5.25 -5.03
C LYS A 126 6.17 4.50 -5.97
N GLY A 127 6.83 3.45 -5.49
CA GLY A 127 7.73 2.66 -6.33
C GLY A 127 8.31 1.43 -5.66
N TYR A 128 8.87 0.57 -6.51
CA TYR A 128 9.47 -0.72 -6.16
C TYR A 128 10.67 -0.56 -5.21
N TYR A 129 10.68 -1.33 -4.13
CA TYR A 129 11.79 -1.36 -3.17
C TYR A 129 12.77 -2.50 -3.48
N GLN A 130 14.00 -2.12 -3.83
CA GLN A 130 15.08 -3.06 -4.20
C GLN A 130 16.01 -3.43 -3.05
N GLY A 131 15.75 -2.94 -1.83
CA GLY A 131 16.65 -3.10 -0.68
C GLY A 131 17.93 -2.28 -0.81
N ASP A 132 18.62 -2.08 0.31
CA ASP A 132 19.98 -1.55 0.30
C ASP A 132 20.98 -2.70 0.12
N PHE A 133 22.00 -2.48 -0.71
CA PHE A 133 23.15 -3.40 -0.83
C PHE A 133 23.90 -3.37 0.50
N VAL A 134 23.76 -4.41 1.33
CA VAL A 134 24.55 -4.53 2.56
C VAL A 134 25.93 -5.08 2.17
N GLY A 135 26.87 -4.18 1.92
CA GLY A 135 28.26 -4.52 1.64
C GLY A 135 29.17 -4.24 2.83
N THR A 136 29.54 -5.27 3.58
CA THR A 136 30.84 -5.36 4.28
C THR A 136 31.20 -6.84 4.53
N GLY A 137 31.81 -7.50 3.54
CA GLY A 137 32.36 -8.86 3.68
C GLY A 137 32.07 -9.78 2.47
N ALA A 138 33.04 -10.63 2.12
CA ALA A 138 32.96 -11.58 1.00
C ALA A 138 31.73 -12.51 1.17
N GLY A 139 30.64 -12.18 0.49
CA GLY A 139 29.31 -12.79 0.70
C GLY A 139 28.15 -11.80 0.76
N GLY A 140 28.38 -10.49 0.56
CA GLY A 140 27.35 -9.45 0.54
C GLY A 140 26.26 -9.70 -0.51
N GLY A 141 25.12 -10.20 -0.06
CA GLY A 141 23.90 -10.33 -0.84
C GLY A 141 22.82 -9.41 -0.31
N ILE A 142 21.91 -8.97 -1.19
CA ILE A 142 20.68 -8.30 -0.76
C ILE A 142 19.84 -9.36 -0.01
N SER A 143 19.56 -9.13 1.27
CA SER A 143 18.64 -10.01 2.00
C SER A 143 17.27 -9.97 1.30
N ARG A 144 16.78 -11.14 0.87
CA ARG A 144 15.47 -11.27 0.20
C ARG A 144 14.32 -10.75 1.07
N ASP A 145 14.51 -10.69 2.39
CA ASP A 145 13.52 -10.17 3.34
C ASP A 145 13.41 -8.65 3.32
N ARG A 146 14.37 -7.97 2.67
CA ARG A 146 14.50 -6.51 2.57
C ARG A 146 14.21 -5.96 1.18
N VAL A 147 13.64 -6.76 0.28
CA VAL A 147 13.19 -6.30 -1.05
C VAL A 147 11.73 -6.62 -1.26
N THR A 148 11.08 -5.88 -2.15
CA THR A 148 9.76 -6.26 -2.66
C THR A 148 9.92 -7.52 -3.51
N THR A 149 9.17 -8.57 -3.18
CA THR A 149 9.21 -9.84 -3.91
C THR A 149 7.87 -10.12 -4.56
N GLY A 150 7.89 -10.89 -5.65
CA GLY A 150 6.64 -11.28 -6.30
C GLY A 150 5.72 -12.14 -5.45
N ARG A 151 6.31 -13.00 -4.62
CA ARG A 151 5.55 -13.78 -3.63
C ARG A 151 4.85 -12.85 -2.63
N GLY A 152 5.55 -11.83 -2.12
CA GLY A 152 4.96 -10.87 -1.19
C GLY A 152 3.79 -10.08 -1.80
N MET A 153 3.94 -9.60 -3.04
CA MET A 153 2.87 -8.89 -3.73
C MET A 153 1.67 -9.79 -4.07
N ALA A 154 1.92 -11.05 -4.43
CA ALA A 154 0.86 -12.04 -4.64
C ALA A 154 0.09 -12.30 -3.34
N ARG A 155 0.78 -12.50 -2.22
CA ARG A 155 0.17 -12.68 -0.90
C ARG A 155 -0.70 -11.50 -0.48
N LEU A 156 -0.21 -10.27 -0.68
CA LEU A 156 -1.00 -9.07 -0.41
C LEU A 156 -2.30 -9.07 -1.21
N LYS A 157 -2.23 -9.40 -2.50
CA LYS A 157 -3.42 -9.48 -3.37
C LYS A 157 -4.38 -10.57 -2.90
N GLU A 158 -3.87 -11.76 -2.57
CA GLU A 158 -4.66 -12.88 -2.05
C GLU A 158 -5.37 -12.54 -0.73
N ALA A 159 -4.70 -11.79 0.16
CA ALA A 159 -5.29 -11.31 1.41
C ALA A 159 -6.39 -10.24 1.21
N GLY A 160 -6.54 -9.70 0.00
CA GLY A 160 -7.56 -8.70 -0.34
C GLY A 160 -7.04 -7.27 -0.50
N TRP A 161 -5.72 -7.06 -0.47
CA TRP A 161 -5.16 -5.74 -0.77
C TRP A 161 -5.28 -5.42 -2.26
N THR A 162 -5.84 -4.24 -2.53
CA THR A 162 -5.78 -3.62 -3.83
C THR A 162 -4.44 -2.88 -3.94
N ASN A 163 -3.50 -3.45 -4.68
CA ASN A 163 -2.16 -2.88 -4.85
C ASN A 163 -2.14 -1.85 -5.99
N CYS A 164 -1.72 -0.62 -5.68
CA CYS A 164 -1.65 0.50 -6.63
C CYS A 164 -0.22 1.06 -6.70
N VAL A 165 0.11 1.65 -7.84
CA VAL A 165 1.24 2.59 -7.95
C VAL A 165 0.74 4.00 -7.64
N LEU A 166 1.36 4.66 -6.67
CA LEU A 166 1.03 6.02 -6.26
C LEU A 166 1.71 7.05 -7.17
N GLN A 167 0.90 7.84 -7.87
CA GLN A 167 1.37 8.87 -8.81
C GLN A 167 1.27 10.27 -8.21
N PHE A 168 2.37 11.02 -8.33
CA PHE A 168 2.42 12.45 -8.01
C PHE A 168 2.58 13.24 -9.31
N GLY A 169 1.62 14.12 -9.64
CA GLY A 169 1.64 14.89 -10.89
C GLY A 169 1.36 14.00 -12.11
N ASP A 170 2.00 14.30 -13.24
CA ASP A 170 1.64 13.75 -14.55
C ASP A 170 2.39 12.48 -14.94
N ARG A 171 3.41 12.07 -14.16
CA ARG A 171 4.22 10.88 -14.46
C ARG A 171 4.47 10.03 -13.23
N LEU A 172 4.67 8.73 -13.47
CA LEU A 172 5.20 7.82 -12.47
C LEU A 172 6.68 8.12 -12.20
N SER A 173 7.17 7.70 -11.04
CA SER A 173 8.61 7.61 -10.83
C SER A 173 9.17 6.39 -11.58
N ALA A 174 10.47 6.37 -11.89
CA ALA A 174 11.09 5.18 -12.52
C ALA A 174 10.80 3.89 -11.72
N ARG A 175 10.90 3.95 -10.38
CA ARG A 175 10.52 2.83 -9.50
C ARG A 175 9.03 2.54 -9.51
N GLY A 176 8.19 3.53 -9.78
CA GLY A 176 6.75 3.37 -9.95
C GLY A 176 6.40 2.65 -11.25
N GLU A 177 7.12 2.94 -12.33
CA GLU A 177 6.99 2.21 -13.60
C GLU A 177 7.39 0.74 -13.43
N GLU A 178 8.54 0.47 -12.78
CA GLU A 178 8.95 -0.90 -12.41
C GLU A 178 7.88 -1.63 -11.60
N LEU A 179 7.29 -0.95 -10.61
CA LEU A 179 6.21 -1.53 -9.80
C LEU A 179 4.94 -1.75 -10.62
N LEU A 180 4.61 -0.85 -11.56
CA LEU A 180 3.42 -1.01 -12.41
C LEU A 180 3.55 -2.24 -13.30
N GLU A 181 4.69 -2.41 -13.95
CA GLU A 181 4.99 -3.62 -14.73
C GLU A 181 4.90 -4.88 -13.87
N PHE A 182 5.36 -4.79 -12.62
CA PHE A 182 5.32 -5.89 -11.68
C PHE A 182 3.88 -6.29 -11.33
N LEU A 183 3.00 -5.31 -11.10
CA LEU A 183 1.60 -5.51 -10.74
C LEU A 183 0.72 -5.93 -11.93
N GLU A 184 1.09 -5.53 -13.15
CA GLU A 184 0.34 -5.76 -14.38
C GLU A 184 1.21 -6.43 -15.45
N PRO A 185 1.60 -7.72 -15.25
CA PRO A 185 2.50 -8.41 -16.15
C PRO A 185 1.97 -8.55 -17.59
N ASP A 186 0.65 -8.45 -17.79
CA ASP A 186 0.03 -8.46 -19.12
C ASP A 186 0.32 -7.20 -19.95
N LEU A 187 0.74 -6.10 -19.33
CA LEU A 187 1.25 -4.93 -20.07
C LEU A 187 2.53 -5.27 -20.86
N ARG A 188 3.36 -6.20 -20.36
CA ARG A 188 4.57 -6.66 -21.09
C ARG A 188 4.22 -7.36 -22.39
N ARG A 189 3.12 -8.13 -22.43
CA ARG A 189 2.72 -8.90 -23.62
C ARG A 189 2.21 -8.02 -24.77
N ARG A 190 1.83 -6.78 -24.50
CA ARG A 190 1.35 -5.83 -25.52
C ARG A 190 2.47 -5.04 -26.21
N HIS A 191 3.69 -5.07 -25.66
CA HIS A 191 4.85 -4.37 -26.22
C HIS A 191 5.97 -5.29 -26.72
N THR A 192 5.80 -6.61 -26.66
CA THR A 192 6.68 -7.53 -27.39
C THR A 192 6.35 -7.41 -28.89
N PRO A 193 7.27 -6.95 -29.76
CA PRO A 193 7.05 -7.04 -31.19
C PRO A 193 6.88 -8.51 -31.53
N VAL A 194 5.75 -8.87 -32.15
CA VAL A 194 5.59 -10.18 -32.78
C VAL A 194 6.70 -10.27 -33.81
N ARG A 195 7.73 -11.08 -33.55
CA ARG A 195 8.66 -11.49 -34.62
C ARG A 195 7.84 -12.31 -35.59
N LEU A 196 7.47 -11.70 -36.71
CA LEU A 196 7.04 -12.44 -37.89
C LEU A 196 8.25 -13.26 -38.34
N SER A 197 8.22 -14.55 -38.04
CA SER A 197 9.12 -15.53 -38.63
C SER A 197 8.79 -15.63 -40.12
N SER A 198 9.75 -15.20 -40.95
CA SER A 198 9.84 -15.45 -42.39
C SER A 198 10.04 -16.92 -42.71
#